data_AF-A0A7V3JM68-F1
#
_entry.id   AF-A0A7V3JM68-F1
#
_cell.length_a   1.000
_cell.length_b   1.000
_cell.length_c   1.000
_cell.angle_alpha   90.00
_cell.angle_beta   90.00
_cell.angle_gamma   90.00
#
_symmetry.space_group_name_H-M   'P 1'
#
loop_
_entity.id
_entity.type
_entity.pdbx_description
1 polymer ?
#
loop_
_entity_poly.entity_id
_entity_poly.type
_entity_poly.pdbx_seq_one_letter_code
_entity_poly.pdbx_strand_id
1 'polypeptide(L)'
;MSGDPHGYDNPLIQRYASARMSRLWSPQRKFSTWRRLWVALAEAEAELGLPITQEQIAELRAHVEDIDLPAAERYERTLRHDVMAHVHAYGDACPKARPIIHLGATSCFVTDNTDLLLLREALQIVREGLVATLRSLAAIARKYRDLACLAFTHLQPAQPTTLGKRACVWAYDFLLDLEEIEHRLEGLKALGSKGTTGTQASFLQLFGGDHAKVRKLDELICHKLGFGASYPVTGQTYPRK
;
A
#
# COMPACT_ATOMS: atom_id res chain seq x y z
N MET A 1 -19.02 12.56 6.65
CA MET A 1 -19.46 11.16 6.51
C MET A 1 -20.39 10.87 7.68
N SER A 2 -21.65 11.28 7.58
CA SER A 2 -22.69 10.73 8.44
C SER A 2 -23.23 9.52 7.69
N GLY A 3 -22.96 8.31 8.21
CA GLY A 3 -23.53 7.09 7.68
C GLY A 3 -25.05 7.12 7.76
N ASP A 4 -25.71 6.30 6.94
CA ASP A 4 -27.13 5.99 7.12
C ASP A 4 -27.32 5.42 8.53
N PRO A 5 -28.12 6.06 9.42
CA PRO A 5 -28.31 5.59 10.80
C PRO A 5 -29.02 4.23 10.88
N HIS A 6 -29.54 3.73 9.76
CA HIS A 6 -30.15 2.41 9.65
C HIS A 6 -29.22 1.34 9.04
N GLY A 7 -28.04 1.75 8.56
CA GLY A 7 -27.03 0.86 7.98
C GLY A 7 -26.02 0.33 9.00
N TYR A 8 -25.27 -0.71 8.61
CA TYR A 8 -24.11 -1.14 9.39
C TYR A 8 -22.99 -0.10 9.29
N ASP A 9 -22.55 0.39 10.44
CA ASP A 9 -21.35 1.20 10.57
C ASP A 9 -20.19 0.34 11.09
N ASN A 10 -19.03 0.42 10.43
CA ASN A 10 -17.83 -0.26 10.89
C ASN A 10 -17.20 0.50 12.08
N PRO A 11 -17.22 -0.04 13.31
CA PRO A 11 -16.72 0.65 14.50
C PRO A 11 -15.21 0.85 14.49
N LEU A 12 -14.45 0.06 13.70
CA LEU A 12 -13.03 0.34 13.48
C LEU A 12 -12.85 1.71 12.87
N ILE A 13 -13.68 2.09 11.89
CA ILE A 13 -13.57 3.37 11.18
C ILE A 13 -14.18 4.51 12.02
N GLN A 14 -15.35 4.28 12.63
CA GLN A 14 -16.10 5.34 13.32
C GLN A 14 -15.61 5.64 14.73
N ARG A 15 -14.95 4.69 15.41
CA ARG A 15 -14.68 4.79 16.86
C ARG A 15 -13.23 4.50 17.25
N TYR A 16 -12.59 3.49 16.67
CA TYR A 16 -11.34 2.96 17.23
C TYR A 16 -10.07 3.37 16.48
N ALA A 17 -10.06 3.29 15.15
CA ALA A 17 -8.88 3.59 14.36
C ALA A 17 -8.58 5.09 14.34
N SER A 18 -7.29 5.43 14.26
CA SER A 18 -6.89 6.81 14.07
C SER A 18 -7.35 7.34 12.71
N ALA A 19 -7.63 8.64 12.62
CA ALA A 19 -7.99 9.28 11.35
C ALA A 19 -6.91 9.07 10.26
N ARG A 20 -5.63 8.99 10.65
CA ARG A 20 -4.51 8.72 9.72
C ARG A 20 -4.64 7.32 9.09
N MET A 21 -4.88 6.29 9.90
CA MET A 21 -5.08 4.92 9.39
C MET A 21 -6.36 4.83 8.56
N SER A 22 -7.47 5.39 9.03
CA SER A 22 -8.75 5.33 8.29
C SER A 22 -8.68 6.05 6.93
N ARG A 23 -8.01 7.21 6.85
CA ARG A 23 -7.83 7.94 5.58
C ARG A 23 -6.92 7.21 4.60
N LEU A 24 -5.93 6.46 5.08
CA LEU A 24 -5.04 5.66 4.24
C LEU A 24 -5.81 4.62 3.42
N TRP A 25 -6.85 4.03 4.01
CA TRP A 25 -7.71 3.03 3.35
C TRP A 25 -8.96 3.63 2.68
N SER A 26 -9.02 4.94 2.50
CA SER A 26 -10.18 5.61 1.89
C SER A 26 -10.24 5.40 0.37
N PRO A 27 -11.44 5.46 -0.24
CA PRO A 27 -11.59 5.45 -1.70
C PRO A 27 -10.75 6.52 -2.40
N GLN A 28 -10.70 7.75 -1.87
CA GLN A 28 -9.86 8.83 -2.41
C GLN A 28 -8.39 8.41 -2.45
N ARG A 29 -7.87 7.82 -1.36
CA ARG A 29 -6.48 7.37 -1.31
C ARG A 29 -6.23 6.20 -2.27
N LYS A 30 -7.12 5.21 -2.32
CA LYS A 30 -7.02 4.07 -3.26
C LYS A 30 -6.95 4.55 -4.72
N PHE A 31 -7.93 5.32 -5.16
CA PHE A 31 -8.06 5.67 -6.58
C PHE A 31 -7.11 6.77 -7.04
N SER A 32 -6.72 7.71 -6.17
CA SER A 32 -5.60 8.61 -6.48
C SER A 32 -4.28 7.84 -6.60
N THR A 33 -4.08 6.76 -5.83
CA THR A 33 -2.90 5.89 -5.98
C THR A 33 -2.94 5.12 -7.30
N TRP A 34 -4.11 4.66 -7.76
CA TRP A 34 -4.27 4.07 -9.11
C TRP A 34 -3.85 5.05 -10.20
N ARG A 35 -4.29 6.32 -10.10
CA ARG A 35 -3.89 7.36 -11.06
C ARG A 35 -2.39 7.65 -11.03
N ARG A 36 -1.76 7.70 -9.84
CA ARG A 36 -0.29 7.80 -9.72
C ARG A 36 0.43 6.62 -10.38
N LEU A 37 -0.09 5.41 -10.25
CA LEU A 37 0.46 4.21 -10.90
C LEU A 37 0.36 4.30 -12.43
N TRP A 38 -0.76 4.75 -12.98
CA TRP A 38 -0.89 4.98 -14.42
C TRP A 38 0.02 6.09 -14.94
N VAL A 39 0.19 7.17 -14.16
CA VAL A 39 1.18 8.21 -14.46
C VAL A 39 2.59 7.61 -14.51
N ALA A 40 2.99 6.83 -13.49
CA ALA A 40 4.30 6.20 -13.44
C ALA A 40 4.54 5.22 -14.61
N LEU A 41 3.50 4.48 -15.01
CA LEU A 41 3.52 3.60 -16.18
C LEU A 41 3.75 4.41 -17.46
N ALA A 42 2.93 5.42 -17.72
CA ALA A 42 3.02 6.24 -18.93
C ALA A 42 4.37 6.97 -19.04
N GLU A 43 4.90 7.46 -17.92
CA GLU A 43 6.25 8.04 -17.88
C GLU A 43 7.33 7.02 -18.24
N ALA A 44 7.30 5.84 -17.61
CA ALA A 44 8.32 4.82 -17.86
C ALA A 44 8.25 4.27 -19.29
N GLU A 45 7.04 4.11 -19.83
CA GLU A 45 6.82 3.73 -21.23
C GLU A 45 7.33 4.79 -22.21
N ALA A 46 7.10 6.08 -21.93
CA ALA A 46 7.62 7.19 -22.72
C ALA A 46 9.16 7.25 -22.68
N GLU A 47 9.75 7.09 -21.50
CA GLU A 47 11.21 7.02 -21.30
C GLU A 47 11.85 5.87 -22.10
N LEU A 48 11.10 4.80 -22.36
CA LEU A 48 11.55 3.63 -23.14
C LEU A 48 11.19 3.71 -24.64
N GLY A 49 10.62 4.83 -25.07
CA GLY A 49 10.38 5.17 -26.47
C GLY A 49 9.04 4.72 -27.03
N LEU A 50 8.04 4.40 -26.21
CA LEU A 50 6.66 4.28 -26.71
C LEU A 50 6.14 5.68 -27.10
N PRO A 51 5.23 5.78 -28.09
CA PRO A 51 4.72 7.05 -28.61
C PRO A 51 3.72 7.71 -27.64
N ILE A 52 4.24 8.14 -26.49
CA ILE A 52 3.51 8.81 -25.42
C ILE A 52 4.06 10.23 -25.29
N THR A 53 3.20 11.24 -25.43
CA THR A 53 3.64 12.63 -25.42
C THR A 53 3.73 13.18 -23.99
N GLN A 54 4.58 14.18 -23.79
CA GLN A 54 4.66 14.89 -22.51
C GLN A 54 3.36 15.61 -22.15
N GLU A 55 2.58 16.01 -23.15
CA GLU A 55 1.26 16.62 -22.95
C GLU A 55 0.27 15.62 -22.34
N GLN A 56 0.27 14.36 -22.82
CA GLN A 56 -0.57 13.30 -22.25
C GLN A 56 -0.18 13.02 -20.79
N ILE A 57 1.12 12.89 -20.51
CA ILE A 57 1.60 12.67 -19.13
C ILE A 57 1.24 13.84 -18.21
N ALA A 58 1.39 15.08 -18.69
CA ALA A 58 1.04 16.28 -17.94
C ALA A 58 -0.46 16.34 -17.63
N GLU A 59 -1.32 15.98 -18.59
CA GLU A 59 -2.77 15.87 -18.40
C GLU A 59 -3.12 14.84 -17.32
N LEU A 60 -2.52 13.63 -17.37
CA LEU A 60 -2.70 12.63 -16.33
C LEU A 60 -2.30 13.19 -14.95
N ARG A 61 -1.09 13.75 -14.83
CA ARG A 61 -0.58 14.30 -13.56
C ARG A 61 -1.50 15.35 -12.96
N ALA A 62 -2.04 16.26 -13.80
CA ALA A 62 -2.92 17.34 -13.36
C ALA A 62 -4.19 16.82 -12.68
N HIS A 63 -4.68 15.64 -13.10
CA HIS A 63 -5.94 15.07 -12.64
C HIS A 63 -5.76 13.87 -11.69
N VAL A 64 -4.61 13.70 -11.03
CA VAL A 64 -4.40 12.57 -10.10
C VAL A 64 -5.39 12.58 -8.92
N GLU A 65 -5.72 13.77 -8.40
CA GLU A 65 -6.60 13.92 -7.22
C GLU A 65 -8.09 14.06 -7.56
N ASP A 66 -8.43 14.29 -8.83
CA ASP A 66 -9.78 14.62 -9.29
C ASP A 66 -10.65 13.36 -9.47
N ILE A 67 -10.91 12.63 -8.38
CA ILE A 67 -11.64 11.36 -8.41
C ILE A 67 -13.16 11.59 -8.45
N ASP A 68 -13.77 11.46 -9.63
CA ASP A 68 -15.23 11.39 -9.79
C ASP A 68 -15.75 9.97 -9.49
N LEU A 69 -16.03 9.70 -8.21
CA LEU A 69 -16.60 8.42 -7.77
C LEU A 69 -17.97 8.13 -8.42
N PRO A 70 -18.92 9.09 -8.52
CA PRO A 70 -20.17 8.86 -9.26
C PRO A 70 -19.96 8.44 -10.71
N ALA A 71 -18.98 9.00 -11.42
CA ALA A 71 -18.67 8.57 -12.80
C ALA A 71 -18.13 7.14 -12.84
N ALA A 72 -17.20 6.79 -11.95
CA ALA A 72 -16.70 5.42 -11.84
C ALA A 72 -17.82 4.43 -11.54
N GLU A 73 -18.73 4.73 -10.60
CA GLU A 73 -19.88 3.88 -10.31
C GLU A 73 -20.81 3.66 -11.52
N ARG A 74 -21.04 4.71 -12.32
CA ARG A 74 -21.84 4.58 -13.57
C ARG A 74 -21.18 3.62 -14.54
N TYR A 75 -19.86 3.74 -14.75
CA TYR A 75 -19.15 2.82 -15.62
C TYR A 75 -19.11 1.39 -15.06
N GLU A 76 -18.91 1.22 -13.76
CA GLU A 76 -18.83 -0.09 -13.12
C GLU A 76 -20.15 -0.87 -13.24
N ARG A 77 -21.31 -0.18 -13.14
CA ARG A 77 -22.62 -0.80 -13.36
C ARG A 77 -22.78 -1.41 -14.76
N THR A 78 -22.15 -0.80 -15.76
CA THR A 78 -22.22 -1.24 -17.16
C THR A 78 -21.15 -2.27 -17.47
N LEU A 79 -19.89 -1.99 -17.09
CA LEU A 79 -18.72 -2.79 -17.42
C LEU A 79 -18.55 -4.01 -16.51
N ARG A 80 -19.15 -3.98 -15.31
CA ARG A 80 -18.98 -4.99 -14.25
C ARG A 80 -17.51 -5.21 -13.87
N HIS A 81 -16.71 -4.16 -13.98
CA HIS A 81 -15.28 -4.18 -13.71
C HIS A 81 -14.80 -2.82 -13.18
N ASP A 82 -14.33 -2.79 -11.95
CA ASP A 82 -13.91 -1.59 -11.21
C ASP A 82 -12.70 -0.88 -11.85
N VAL A 83 -11.62 -1.59 -12.16
CA VAL A 83 -10.43 -1.00 -12.80
C VAL A 83 -10.79 -0.36 -14.13
N MET A 84 -11.52 -1.07 -14.99
CA MET A 84 -11.95 -0.51 -16.28
C MET A 84 -12.87 0.69 -16.08
N ALA A 85 -13.78 0.66 -15.11
CA ALA A 85 -14.61 1.81 -14.78
C ALA A 85 -13.78 3.05 -14.42
N HIS A 86 -12.71 2.88 -13.64
CA HIS A 86 -11.78 3.95 -13.30
C HIS A 86 -10.89 4.39 -14.48
N VAL A 87 -10.51 3.48 -15.39
CA VAL A 87 -9.83 3.83 -16.65
C VAL A 87 -10.71 4.75 -17.49
N HIS A 88 -11.99 4.41 -17.65
CA HIS A 88 -12.94 5.22 -18.41
C HIS A 88 -13.20 6.58 -17.72
N ALA A 89 -13.47 6.59 -16.41
CA ALA A 89 -13.69 7.82 -15.67
C ALA A 89 -12.47 8.75 -15.68
N TYR A 90 -11.24 8.19 -15.62
CA TYR A 90 -10.03 9.00 -15.74
C TYR A 90 -9.79 9.49 -17.17
N GLY A 91 -10.08 8.66 -18.17
CA GLY A 91 -10.03 9.05 -19.58
C GLY A 91 -11.04 10.13 -19.99
N ASP A 92 -12.15 10.26 -19.28
CA ASP A 92 -13.08 11.39 -19.47
C ASP A 92 -12.49 12.71 -18.93
N ALA A 93 -11.71 12.67 -17.84
CA ALA A 93 -10.97 13.81 -17.34
C ALA A 93 -9.70 14.10 -18.17
N CYS A 94 -9.13 13.08 -18.82
CA CYS A 94 -7.89 13.16 -19.58
C CYS A 94 -8.09 12.71 -21.05
N PRO A 95 -8.80 13.49 -21.88
CA PRO A 95 -9.15 13.08 -23.24
C PRO A 95 -7.93 12.87 -24.15
N LYS A 96 -6.83 13.62 -23.97
CA LYS A 96 -5.60 13.45 -24.77
C LYS A 96 -4.87 12.17 -24.38
N ALA A 97 -4.83 11.87 -23.08
CA ALA A 97 -4.15 10.70 -22.54
C ALA A 97 -5.02 9.43 -22.53
N ARG A 98 -6.33 9.52 -22.80
CA ARG A 98 -7.26 8.39 -22.81
C ARG A 98 -6.73 7.13 -23.52
N PRO A 99 -6.07 7.21 -24.70
CA PRO A 99 -5.59 6.01 -25.42
C PRO A 99 -4.40 5.30 -24.76
N ILE A 100 -3.68 5.97 -23.85
CA ILE A 100 -2.45 5.44 -23.23
C ILE A 100 -2.68 4.99 -21.78
N ILE A 101 -3.84 5.27 -21.19
CA ILE A 101 -4.15 4.82 -19.83
C ILE A 101 -4.19 3.29 -19.82
N HIS A 102 -3.43 2.69 -18.89
CA HIS A 102 -3.38 1.24 -18.69
C HIS A 102 -2.78 0.44 -19.85
N LEU A 103 -2.03 1.08 -20.75
CA LEU A 103 -1.39 0.43 -21.90
C LEU A 103 -0.52 -0.76 -21.45
N GLY A 104 -0.76 -1.94 -22.04
CA GLY A 104 -0.01 -3.17 -21.75
C GLY A 104 -0.25 -3.80 -20.37
N ALA A 105 -0.89 -3.09 -19.43
CA ALA A 105 -1.09 -3.53 -18.08
C ALA A 105 -2.34 -4.43 -17.90
N THR A 106 -2.48 -4.98 -16.70
CA THR A 106 -3.65 -5.74 -16.25
C THR A 106 -4.16 -5.12 -14.95
N SER A 107 -5.39 -5.41 -14.53
CA SER A 107 -6.02 -4.88 -13.31
C SER A 107 -5.11 -4.92 -12.07
N CYS A 108 -4.36 -6.03 -11.89
CA CYS A 108 -3.42 -6.18 -10.79
C CYS A 108 -2.25 -5.18 -10.80
N PHE A 109 -1.92 -4.57 -11.94
CA PHE A 109 -0.96 -3.47 -11.96
C PHE A 109 -1.36 -2.34 -11.00
N VAL A 110 -2.63 -1.94 -11.00
CA VAL A 110 -3.09 -0.87 -10.10
C VAL A 110 -3.58 -1.40 -8.76
N THR A 111 -4.29 -2.52 -8.71
CA THR A 111 -4.84 -3.04 -7.43
C THR A 111 -3.71 -3.47 -6.50
N ASP A 112 -2.85 -4.38 -6.95
CA ASP A 112 -1.88 -5.05 -6.10
C ASP A 112 -0.71 -4.13 -5.73
N ASN A 113 -0.22 -3.29 -6.65
CA ASN A 113 0.79 -2.29 -6.29
C ASN A 113 0.23 -1.23 -5.33
N THR A 114 -1.05 -0.85 -5.45
CA THR A 114 -1.70 0.05 -4.48
C THR A 114 -1.77 -0.61 -3.11
N ASP A 115 -2.23 -1.86 -3.04
CA ASP A 115 -2.30 -2.58 -1.77
C ASP A 115 -0.93 -2.65 -1.09
N LEU A 116 0.14 -2.96 -1.83
CA LEU A 116 1.50 -2.99 -1.30
C LEU A 116 1.96 -1.62 -0.78
N LEU A 117 1.63 -0.53 -1.46
CA LEU A 117 1.90 0.84 -0.99
C LEU A 117 1.16 1.15 0.30
N LEU A 118 -0.14 0.86 0.35
CA LEU A 118 -0.98 1.10 1.53
C LEU A 118 -0.57 0.21 2.71
N LEU A 119 -0.22 -1.06 2.46
CA LEU A 119 0.30 -1.97 3.49
C LEU A 119 1.61 -1.46 4.08
N ARG A 120 2.55 -0.98 3.25
CA ARG A 120 3.80 -0.37 3.71
C ARG A 120 3.54 0.84 4.62
N GLU A 121 2.69 1.76 4.18
CA GLU A 121 2.34 2.95 4.96
C GLU A 121 1.58 2.58 6.26
N ALA A 122 0.72 1.57 6.22
CA ALA A 122 -0.01 1.08 7.39
C ALA A 122 0.95 0.48 8.43
N LEU A 123 1.90 -0.37 7.99
CA LEU A 123 2.93 -0.93 8.85
C LEU A 123 3.81 0.15 9.48
N GLN A 124 4.14 1.20 8.73
CA GLN A 124 4.87 2.36 9.28
C GLN A 124 4.07 3.08 10.39
N ILE A 125 2.76 3.22 10.25
CA ILE A 125 1.90 3.80 11.30
C ILE A 125 1.90 2.90 12.55
N VAL A 126 1.78 1.58 12.37
CA VAL A 126 1.79 0.63 13.50
C VAL A 126 3.15 0.64 14.21
N ARG A 127 4.24 0.65 13.43
CA ARG A 127 5.62 0.77 13.94
C ARG A 127 5.79 2.00 14.84
N GLU A 128 5.32 3.17 14.40
CA GLU A 128 5.38 4.40 15.21
C GLU A 128 4.64 4.22 16.55
N GLY A 129 3.49 3.55 16.53
CA GLY A 129 2.72 3.20 17.72
C GLY A 129 3.48 2.26 18.66
N LEU A 130 4.09 1.19 18.15
CA LEU A 130 4.91 0.26 18.95
C LEU A 130 6.10 0.97 19.59
N VAL A 131 6.82 1.82 18.85
CA VAL A 131 7.95 2.59 19.39
C VAL A 131 7.49 3.51 20.53
N ALA A 132 6.32 4.16 20.41
CA ALA A 132 5.75 4.99 21.46
C ALA A 132 5.35 4.18 22.70
N THR A 133 4.76 2.99 22.51
CA THR A 133 4.40 2.04 23.58
C THR A 133 5.66 1.56 24.31
N LEU A 134 6.68 1.11 23.58
CA LEU A 134 7.97 0.69 24.13
C LEU A 134 8.64 1.80 24.92
N ARG A 135 8.61 3.04 24.43
CA ARG A 135 9.13 4.21 25.17
C ARG A 135 8.41 4.42 26.50
N SER A 136 7.09 4.26 26.51
CA SER A 136 6.26 4.42 27.70
C SER A 136 6.52 3.31 28.72
N LEU A 137 6.60 2.05 28.27
CA LEU A 137 6.95 0.91 29.12
C LEU A 137 8.38 1.00 29.65
N ALA A 138 9.34 1.47 28.84
CA ALA A 138 10.71 1.69 29.27
C ALA A 138 10.79 2.79 30.35
N ALA A 139 9.99 3.85 30.26
CA ALA A 139 9.89 4.86 31.33
C ALA A 139 9.35 4.26 32.64
N ILE A 140 8.30 3.42 32.58
CA ILE A 140 7.77 2.69 33.75
C ILE A 140 8.85 1.76 34.32
N ALA A 141 9.52 1.00 33.46
CA ALA A 141 10.56 0.05 33.84
C ALA A 141 11.71 0.74 34.60
N ARG A 142 12.20 1.88 34.09
CA ARG A 142 13.26 2.66 34.74
C ARG A 142 12.78 3.30 36.05
N LYS A 143 11.60 3.91 36.06
CA LYS A 143 11.04 4.60 37.23
C LYS A 143 10.88 3.65 38.42
N TYR A 144 10.42 2.43 38.16
CA TYR A 144 10.10 1.45 39.20
C TYR A 144 11.09 0.29 39.24
N ARG A 145 12.32 0.50 38.76
CA ARG A 145 13.35 -0.54 38.67
C ARG A 145 13.69 -1.18 40.01
N ASP A 146 13.66 -0.39 41.08
CA ASP A 146 14.02 -0.79 42.45
C ASP A 146 12.77 -0.97 43.36
N LEU A 147 11.56 -0.80 42.81
CA LEU A 147 10.32 -1.00 43.57
C LEU A 147 10.03 -2.51 43.69
N ALA A 148 10.45 -3.10 44.81
CA ALA A 148 10.17 -4.50 45.12
C ALA A 148 8.66 -4.77 45.17
N CYS A 149 8.23 -5.89 44.59
CA CYS A 149 6.85 -6.37 44.66
C CYS A 149 6.79 -7.90 44.61
N LEU A 150 5.68 -8.45 45.10
CA LEU A 150 5.44 -9.90 45.05
C LEU A 150 5.25 -10.35 43.59
N ALA A 151 6.01 -11.34 43.15
CA ALA A 151 5.79 -11.99 41.85
C ALA A 151 4.71 -13.07 41.95
N PHE A 152 4.14 -13.44 40.81
CA PHE A 152 3.09 -14.45 40.74
C PHE A 152 3.39 -15.49 39.66
N THR A 153 3.28 -16.76 40.04
CA THR A 153 3.23 -17.92 39.14
C THR A 153 1.97 -18.70 39.46
N HIS A 154 1.19 -19.14 38.47
CA HIS A 154 -0.15 -19.70 38.70
C HIS A 154 -1.09 -18.74 39.48
N LEU A 155 -0.86 -17.42 39.37
CA LEU A 155 -1.50 -16.39 40.20
C LEU A 155 -1.33 -16.59 41.72
N GLN A 156 -0.35 -17.38 42.16
CA GLN A 156 0.03 -17.59 43.56
C GLN A 156 1.32 -16.83 43.91
N PRO A 157 1.49 -16.36 45.16
CA PRO A 157 2.71 -15.74 45.64
C PRO A 157 3.98 -16.54 45.30
N ALA A 158 4.96 -15.86 44.72
CA ALA A 158 6.28 -16.42 44.40
C ALA A 158 7.40 -15.52 44.95
N GLN A 159 8.65 -15.81 44.60
CA GLN A 159 9.81 -15.01 45.01
C GLN A 159 9.65 -13.53 44.61
N PRO A 160 10.20 -12.57 45.38
CA PRO A 160 10.12 -11.15 45.05
C PRO A 160 10.71 -10.81 43.67
N THR A 161 10.14 -9.79 43.04
CA THR A 161 10.66 -9.14 41.83
C THR A 161 10.55 -7.63 41.99
N THR A 162 10.74 -6.86 40.92
CA THR A 162 10.42 -5.43 40.91
C THR A 162 9.34 -5.10 39.89
N LEU A 163 8.55 -4.04 40.14
CA LEU A 163 7.56 -3.57 39.17
C LEU A 163 8.23 -3.21 37.85
N GLY A 164 9.44 -2.65 37.90
CA GLY A 164 10.22 -2.35 36.70
C GLY A 164 10.59 -3.61 35.91
N LYS A 165 11.04 -4.69 36.58
CA LYS A 165 11.31 -5.98 35.92
C LYS A 165 10.06 -6.56 35.26
N ARG A 166 8.88 -6.42 35.88
CA ARG A 166 7.61 -6.86 35.29
C ARG A 166 7.27 -6.05 34.02
N ALA A 167 7.48 -4.73 34.04
CA ALA A 167 7.30 -3.89 32.86
C ALA A 167 8.28 -4.26 31.71
N CYS A 168 9.51 -4.68 32.03
CA CYS A 168 10.44 -5.18 31.01
C CYS A 168 9.92 -6.44 30.31
N VAL A 169 9.22 -7.34 31.03
CA VAL A 169 8.64 -8.54 30.40
C VAL A 169 7.59 -8.13 29.36
N TRP A 170 6.69 -7.21 29.71
CA TRP A 170 5.69 -6.70 28.75
C TRP A 170 6.33 -5.97 27.56
N ALA A 171 7.37 -5.17 27.82
CA ALA A 171 8.07 -4.44 26.77
C ALA A 171 8.82 -5.38 25.81
N TYR A 172 9.31 -6.52 26.30
CA TYR A 172 10.05 -7.47 25.48
C TYR A 172 9.16 -8.10 24.40
N ASP A 173 7.92 -8.45 24.71
CA ASP A 173 6.98 -8.98 23.71
C ASP A 173 6.73 -7.96 22.58
N PHE A 174 6.49 -6.69 22.93
CA PHE A 174 6.34 -5.62 21.93
C PHE A 174 7.61 -5.30 21.15
N LEU A 175 8.79 -5.61 21.70
CA LEU A 175 10.05 -5.46 20.97
C LEU A 175 10.14 -6.52 19.86
N LEU A 176 9.76 -7.77 20.16
CA LEU A 176 9.70 -8.83 19.16
C LEU A 176 8.65 -8.52 18.06
N ASP A 177 7.51 -7.94 18.44
CA ASP A 177 6.52 -7.45 17.46
C ASP A 177 7.11 -6.36 16.54
N LEU A 178 7.91 -5.44 17.12
CA LEU A 178 8.57 -4.39 16.34
C LEU A 178 9.61 -4.96 15.38
N GLU A 179 10.42 -5.94 15.82
CA GLU A 179 11.39 -6.63 14.97
C GLU A 179 10.72 -7.31 13.77
N GLU A 180 9.56 -7.96 13.99
CA GLU A 180 8.78 -8.55 12.90
C GLU A 180 8.26 -7.49 11.91
N ILE A 181 7.77 -6.34 12.40
CA ILE A 181 7.32 -5.26 11.51
C ILE A 181 8.47 -4.69 10.68
N GLU A 182 9.64 -4.47 11.27
CA GLU A 182 10.81 -3.99 10.52
C GLU A 182 11.24 -5.02 9.48
N HIS A 183 11.26 -6.32 9.83
CA HIS A 183 11.55 -7.40 8.88
C HIS A 183 10.59 -7.37 7.68
N ARG A 184 9.28 -7.18 7.92
CA ARG A 184 8.29 -7.08 6.83
C ARG A 184 8.47 -5.83 5.98
N LEU A 185 8.76 -4.68 6.58
CA LEU A 185 9.01 -3.43 5.87
C LEU A 185 10.25 -3.53 4.97
N GLU A 186 11.32 -4.14 5.46
CA GLU A 186 12.56 -4.36 4.70
C GLU A 186 12.37 -5.38 3.56
N GLY A 187 11.58 -6.43 3.80
CA GLY A 187 11.34 -7.51 2.84
C GLY A 187 10.29 -7.20 1.76
N LEU A 188 9.46 -6.17 1.95
CA LEU A 188 8.36 -5.85 1.05
C LEU A 188 8.85 -5.36 -0.32
N LYS A 189 8.33 -5.96 -1.39
CA LYS A 189 8.66 -5.60 -2.77
C LYS A 189 7.41 -5.18 -3.53
N ALA A 190 7.58 -4.45 -4.63
CA ALA A 190 6.49 -4.14 -5.54
C ALA A 190 6.05 -5.40 -6.32
N LEU A 191 4.80 -5.41 -6.82
CA LEU A 191 4.44 -6.32 -7.90
C LEU A 191 5.16 -5.90 -9.19
N GLY A 192 5.16 -4.60 -9.49
CA GLY A 192 5.68 -4.04 -10.74
C GLY A 192 4.72 -4.24 -11.92
N SER A 193 5.26 -4.37 -13.13
CA SER A 193 4.53 -4.59 -14.39
C SER A 193 4.71 -6.03 -14.88
N LYS A 194 3.83 -6.93 -14.42
CA LYS A 194 3.96 -8.38 -14.63
C LYS A 194 3.04 -8.99 -15.70
N GLY A 195 2.04 -8.24 -16.14
CA GLY A 195 1.01 -8.73 -17.07
C GLY A 195 0.07 -9.75 -16.42
N THR A 196 -0.90 -10.26 -17.19
CA THR A 196 -2.02 -11.06 -16.66
C THR A 196 -1.60 -12.37 -15.98
N THR A 197 -0.50 -13.00 -16.40
CA THR A 197 -0.05 -14.30 -15.87
C THR A 197 1.39 -14.27 -15.37
N GLY A 198 1.95 -13.09 -15.15
CA GLY A 198 3.32 -12.92 -14.67
C GLY A 198 4.40 -13.00 -15.75
N THR A 199 4.02 -13.30 -17.00
CA THR A 199 4.95 -13.52 -18.11
C THR A 199 5.36 -12.24 -18.85
N GLN A 200 4.73 -11.10 -18.53
CA GLN A 200 4.98 -9.80 -19.16
C GLN A 200 4.76 -9.78 -20.69
N ALA A 201 4.05 -10.75 -21.25
CA ALA A 201 3.88 -10.92 -22.70
C ALA A 201 3.29 -9.69 -23.40
N SER A 202 2.32 -9.00 -22.78
CA SER A 202 1.74 -7.76 -23.31
C SER A 202 2.79 -6.65 -23.47
N PHE A 203 3.65 -6.45 -22.47
CA PHE A 203 4.74 -5.48 -22.54
C PHE A 203 5.83 -5.91 -23.52
N LEU A 204 6.15 -7.21 -23.59
CA LEU A 204 7.10 -7.73 -24.57
C LEU A 204 6.64 -7.45 -26.01
N GLN A 205 5.34 -7.60 -26.28
CA GLN A 205 4.74 -7.25 -27.57
C GLN A 205 4.83 -5.74 -27.84
N LEU A 206 4.53 -4.89 -26.85
CA LEU A 206 4.65 -3.42 -27.00
C LEU A 206 6.08 -2.98 -27.35
N PHE A 207 7.09 -3.65 -26.81
CA PHE A 207 8.49 -3.37 -27.09
C PHE A 207 9.08 -4.21 -28.23
N GLY A 208 8.26 -4.83 -29.08
CA GLY A 208 8.73 -5.54 -30.26
C GLY A 208 9.67 -6.73 -29.96
N GLY A 209 9.49 -7.40 -28.81
CA GLY A 209 10.33 -8.51 -28.39
C GLY A 209 11.57 -8.13 -27.57
N ASP A 210 11.75 -6.84 -27.23
CA ASP A 210 12.91 -6.38 -26.45
C ASP A 210 12.74 -6.69 -24.94
N HIS A 211 13.31 -7.83 -24.52
CA HIS A 211 13.34 -8.22 -23.11
C HIS A 211 14.09 -7.24 -22.19
N ALA A 212 15.07 -6.50 -22.70
CA ALA A 212 15.80 -5.54 -21.88
C ALA A 212 14.92 -4.34 -21.53
N LYS A 213 14.10 -3.86 -22.48
CA LYS A 213 13.10 -2.81 -22.22
C LYS A 213 12.02 -3.27 -21.24
N VAL A 214 11.53 -4.50 -21.35
CA VAL A 214 10.54 -5.05 -20.39
C VAL A 214 11.11 -5.08 -18.97
N ARG A 215 12.35 -5.55 -18.78
CA ARG A 215 13.03 -5.50 -17.47
C ARG A 215 13.18 -4.06 -16.99
N LYS A 216 13.59 -3.16 -17.89
CA LYS A 216 13.80 -1.76 -17.52
C LYS A 216 12.51 -1.05 -17.14
N LEU A 217 11.39 -1.36 -17.80
CA LEU A 217 10.07 -0.85 -17.46
C LEU A 217 9.72 -1.20 -16.01
N ASP A 218 9.88 -2.47 -15.64
CA ASP A 218 9.58 -2.96 -14.30
C ASP A 218 10.46 -2.28 -13.22
N GLU A 219 11.76 -2.09 -13.50
CA GLU A 219 12.68 -1.35 -12.62
C GLU A 219 12.26 0.12 -12.45
N LEU A 220 11.95 0.81 -13.55
CA LEU A 220 11.55 2.22 -13.52
C LEU A 220 10.26 2.41 -12.73
N ILE A 221 9.28 1.53 -12.92
CA ILE A 221 8.04 1.52 -12.15
C ILE A 221 8.35 1.32 -10.66
N CYS A 222 9.17 0.33 -10.29
CA CYS A 222 9.52 0.12 -8.88
C CYS A 222 10.15 1.36 -8.25
N HIS A 223 11.11 1.97 -8.93
CA HIS A 223 11.77 3.19 -8.47
C HIS A 223 10.77 4.35 -8.30
N LYS A 224 9.89 4.59 -9.27
CA LYS A 224 8.84 5.62 -9.20
C LYS A 224 7.84 5.39 -8.06
N LEU A 225 7.61 4.13 -7.67
CA LEU A 225 6.78 3.75 -6.50
C LEU A 225 7.55 3.74 -5.17
N GLY A 226 8.84 4.06 -5.19
CA GLY A 226 9.71 4.06 -4.02
C GLY A 226 10.01 2.67 -3.47
N PHE A 227 9.98 1.63 -4.31
CA PHE A 227 10.44 0.29 -3.96
C PHE A 227 11.84 0.04 -4.54
N GLY A 228 12.69 -0.67 -3.79
CA GLY A 228 14.03 -1.04 -4.27
C GLY A 228 14.02 -2.15 -5.32
N ALA A 229 12.98 -2.99 -5.35
CA ALA A 229 12.82 -4.08 -6.30
C ALA A 229 11.35 -4.55 -6.40
N SER A 230 11.05 -5.33 -7.45
CA SER A 230 9.81 -6.11 -7.56
C SER A 230 10.02 -7.58 -7.17
N TYR A 231 8.94 -8.31 -6.98
CA TYR A 231 8.99 -9.77 -6.95
C TYR A 231 9.42 -10.33 -8.32
N PRO A 232 10.47 -11.18 -8.38
CA PRO A 232 11.00 -11.66 -9.66
C PRO A 232 10.11 -12.74 -10.31
N VAL A 233 9.30 -13.45 -9.52
CA VAL A 233 8.43 -14.54 -9.97
C VAL A 233 7.05 -14.34 -9.38
N THR A 234 6.05 -14.16 -10.25
CA THR A 234 4.65 -13.97 -9.87
C THR A 234 3.74 -14.70 -10.83
N GLY A 235 2.50 -14.96 -10.40
CA GLY A 235 1.40 -15.14 -11.34
C GLY A 235 0.86 -13.77 -11.75
N GLN A 236 -0.47 -13.61 -11.69
CA GLN A 236 -1.10 -12.30 -11.89
C GLN A 236 -0.82 -11.31 -10.75
N THR A 237 -0.68 -11.82 -9.53
CA THR A 237 -0.63 -11.03 -8.29
C THR A 237 0.72 -11.16 -7.61
N TYR A 238 0.98 -10.32 -6.60
CA TYR A 238 2.10 -10.58 -5.68
C TYR A 238 1.85 -11.89 -4.89
N PRO A 239 2.90 -12.55 -4.37
CA PRO A 239 2.73 -13.74 -3.53
C PRO A 239 1.89 -13.42 -2.29
N ARG A 240 0.79 -14.14 -2.06
CA ARG A 240 -0.10 -13.91 -0.91
C ARG A 240 0.45 -14.42 0.44
N LYS A 241 1.76 -14.71 0.53
CA LYS A 241 2.48 -15.21 1.72
C LYS A 241 3.26 -14.06 2.34
#